data_AF-A0A0L0BQP5-F1
#
_entry.id   AF-A0A0L0BQP5-F1
#
_cell.length_a   1.000
_cell.length_b   1.000
_cell.length_c   1.000
_cell.angle_alpha   90.00
_cell.angle_beta   90.00
_cell.angle_gamma   90.00
#
_symmetry.space_group_name_H-M   'P 1'
#
loop_
_entity.id
_entity.type
_entity.pdbx_description
1 polymer ?
#
loop_
_entity_poly.entity_id
_entity_poly.type
_entity_poly.pdbx_seq_one_letter_code
_entity_poly.pdbx_strand_id
1 'polypeptide(L)' 'MGQLNTAEPSCGRGKGLGKGGAKRYRKVLRDNIQGITKLAIRRLARRGGVKRISGLIYGETRGSE' A
#
# COMPACT_ATOMS: atom_id res chain seq x y z
N MET A 1 -17.34 -40.47 14.88
CA MET A 1 -17.34 -39.14 15.50
C MET A 1 -16.07 -38.40 15.08
N GLY A 2 -16.07 -37.76 13.92
CA GLY A 2 -14.94 -36.95 13.45
C GLY A 2 -15.52 -35.73 12.77
N GLN A 3 -15.57 -34.61 13.49
CA GLN A 3 -15.96 -33.33 12.91
C GLN A 3 -14.72 -32.71 12.27
N LEU A 4 -14.75 -32.51 10.96
CA LEU A 4 -13.86 -31.59 10.27
C LEU A 4 -14.74 -30.55 9.57
N ASN A 5 -14.95 -29.42 10.24
CA ASN A 5 -15.52 -28.23 9.64
C ASN A 5 -14.38 -27.49 8.91
N THR A 6 -14.25 -27.68 7.61
CA THR A 6 -13.44 -26.79 6.77
C THR A 6 -14.25 -25.53 6.47
N ALA A 7 -14.16 -24.55 7.35
CA ALA A 7 -14.60 -23.19 7.03
C ALA A 7 -13.58 -22.59 6.05
N GLU A 8 -13.89 -22.66 4.77
CA GLU A 8 -13.22 -21.91 3.71
C GLU A 8 -13.15 -20.43 4.09
N PRO A 9 -11.95 -19.80 4.20
CA PRO A 9 -11.90 -18.36 4.39
C PRO A 9 -12.38 -17.71 3.10
N SER A 10 -13.63 -17.23 3.11
CA SER A 10 -14.14 -16.36 2.06
C SER A 10 -13.16 -15.19 1.90
N CYS A 11 -12.43 -15.20 0.79
CA CYS A 11 -11.55 -14.10 0.44
C CYS A 11 -12.43 -12.87 0.25
N GLY A 12 -12.33 -11.95 1.21
CA GLY A 12 -13.20 -10.80 1.35
C GLY A 12 -13.25 -10.00 0.05
N ARG A 13 -14.44 -9.97 -0.55
CA ARG A 13 -14.84 -8.96 -1.52
C ARG A 13 -14.46 -7.59 -0.96
N GLY A 14 -13.67 -6.84 -1.73
CA GLY A 14 -13.26 -5.48 -1.38
C GLY A 14 -14.48 -4.69 -0.91
N LYS A 15 -14.44 -4.25 0.34
CA LYS A 15 -15.55 -3.59 1.01
C LYS A 15 -15.76 -2.22 0.35
N GLY A 16 -16.72 -2.17 -0.58
CA GLY A 16 -17.33 -0.97 -1.13
C GLY A 16 -16.39 -0.08 -1.95
N LEU A 17 -16.25 -0.34 -3.25
CA LEU A 17 -15.87 0.71 -4.20
C LEU A 17 -17.05 1.67 -4.38
N GLY A 18 -17.36 2.43 -3.34
CA GLY A 18 -18.28 3.55 -3.39
C GLY A 18 -17.68 4.66 -4.25
N LYS A 19 -18.25 4.85 -5.45
CA LYS A 19 -17.98 5.94 -6.41
C LYS A 19 -16.50 6.10 -6.82
N GLY A 20 -16.06 5.29 -7.78
CA GLY A 20 -14.74 5.42 -8.42
C GLY A 20 -14.71 5.12 -9.92
N GLY A 21 -15.86 5.23 -10.61
CA GLY A 21 -16.00 4.90 -12.02
C GLY A 21 -16.04 6.15 -12.91
N ALA A 22 -14.86 6.70 -13.25
CA ALA A 22 -14.62 7.52 -14.44
C ALA A 22 -13.11 7.61 -14.68
N LYS A 23 -12.63 7.30 -15.89
CA LYS A 23 -11.22 7.50 -16.27
C LYS A 23 -10.91 9.00 -16.20
N ARG A 24 -10.32 9.42 -15.09
CA ARG A 24 -9.87 10.79 -14.88
C ARG A 24 -8.56 10.99 -15.67
N TYR A 25 -8.54 12.01 -16.51
CA TYR A 25 -7.35 12.45 -17.26
C TYR A 25 -6.08 12.33 -16.41
N ARG A 26 -5.01 11.75 -16.96
CA ARG A 26 -3.72 11.63 -16.28
C ARG A 26 -3.19 13.04 -16.06
N LYS A 27 -3.23 13.57 -14.83
CA LYS A 27 -2.55 14.82 -14.49
C LYS A 27 -1.04 14.62 -14.73
N VAL A 28 -0.55 15.27 -15.78
CA VAL A 28 0.85 15.56 -16.08
C VAL A 28 1.17 16.84 -15.31
N LEU A 29 2.23 17.05 -14.54
CA LEU A 29 3.35 16.25 -14.04
C LEU A 29 3.16 16.02 -12.52
N ARG A 30 3.80 14.99 -11.95
CA ARG A 30 3.91 14.84 -10.50
C ARG A 30 5.38 14.97 -10.14
N ASP A 31 5.73 16.08 -9.53
CA ASP A 31 7.07 16.38 -9.05
C ASP A 31 7.41 15.43 -7.89
N ASN A 32 7.96 14.27 -8.25
CA ASN A 32 8.57 13.33 -7.32
C ASN A 32 10.06 13.63 -7.10
N ILE A 33 10.54 14.77 -7.64
CA ILE A 33 11.96 15.08 -7.82
C ILE A 33 12.66 15.42 -6.50
N GLN A 34 11.92 15.83 -5.46
CA GLN A 34 12.48 16.29 -4.18
C GLN A 34 12.80 15.17 -3.17
N GLY A 35 12.78 13.89 -3.57
CA GLY A 35 13.44 12.86 -2.79
C GLY A 35 12.72 12.37 -1.53
N ILE A 36 13.50 11.69 -0.70
CA ILE A 36 13.10 10.63 0.24
C ILE A 36 12.34 11.20 1.46
N THR A 37 11.08 11.55 1.26
CA THR A 37 10.14 11.90 2.33
C THR A 37 9.49 10.64 2.90
N LYS A 38 8.98 10.71 4.15
CA LYS A 38 8.19 9.63 4.76
C LYS A 38 7.05 9.17 3.85
N LEU A 39 6.44 10.10 3.10
CA LEU A 39 5.39 9.81 2.14
C LEU A 39 5.91 9.08 0.89
N ALA A 40 7.07 9.48 0.36
CA ALA A 40 7.70 8.81 -0.77
C ALA A 40 8.08 7.35 -0.44
N ILE A 41 8.68 7.11 0.75
CA ILE A 41 9.03 5.76 1.23
C ILE A 41 7.77 4.91 1.36
N ARG A 42 6.70 5.45 1.97
CA ARG A 42 5.43 4.73 2.09
C ARG A 42 4.83 4.38 0.73
N ARG A 43 4.90 5.29 -0.25
CA ARG A 43 4.42 5.04 -1.62
C ARG A 43 5.26 4.00 -2.36
N LEU A 44 6.58 4.02 -2.19
CA LEU A 44 7.50 3.03 -2.77
C LEU A 44 7.24 1.64 -2.19
N ALA A 45 7.21 1.52 -0.88
CA ALA A 45 6.99 0.24 -0.21
C ALA A 45 5.63 -0.37 -0.58
N ARG A 46 4.58 0.45 -0.70
CA ARG A 46 3.26 -0.03 -1.14
C ARG A 46 3.24 -0.44 -2.62
N ARG A 47 3.97 0.25 -3.49
CA ARG A 47 4.19 -0.21 -4.87
C ARG A 47 4.95 -1.54 -4.93
N GLY A 48 5.91 -1.73 -4.02
CA GLY A 48 6.66 -2.98 -3.86
C GLY A 48 5.93 -4.08 -3.07
N GLY A 49 4.63 -3.92 -2.75
CA GLY A 49 3.85 -4.96 -2.06
C GLY A 49 4.04 -5.05 -0.54
N VAL A 50 4.78 -4.11 0.06
CA VAL A 50 5.04 -4.09 1.51
C VAL A 50 3.78 -3.67 2.28
N LYS A 51 3.18 -4.62 3.02
CA LYS A 51 1.94 -4.41 3.78
C LYS A 51 2.14 -3.54 5.02
N ARG A 52 3.19 -3.77 5.81
CA ARG A 52 3.54 -2.99 7.02
C ARG A 52 4.98 -2.50 6.95
N ILE A 53 5.20 -1.25 7.36
CA ILE A 53 6.52 -0.61 7.42
C ILE A 53 6.75 -0.23 8.89
N SER A 54 7.87 -0.65 9.47
CA SER A 54 8.29 -0.27 10.83
C SER A 54 8.82 1.17 10.88
N GLY A 55 8.86 1.77 12.08
CA GLY A 55 9.29 3.16 12.27
C GLY A 55 10.77 3.40 11.96
N LEU A 56 11.62 2.40 12.17
CA LEU A 56 13.07 2.47 11.98
C LEU A 56 13.47 2.73 10.51
N ILE A 57 12.70 2.16 9.58
CA ILE A 57 12.92 2.29 8.14
C ILE A 57 12.87 3.76 7.66
N TYR A 58 12.14 4.66 8.34
CA TYR A 58 12.07 6.06 7.92
C TYR A 58 13.38 6.85 8.10
N GLY A 59 14.23 6.42 9.03
CA GLY A 59 15.55 7.01 9.27
C GLY A 59 16.60 6.33 8.40
N GLU A 60 16.61 5.00 8.42
CA GLU A 60 17.57 4.16 7.69
C GLU A 60 17.55 4.41 6.16
N THR A 61 16.35 4.57 5.58
CA THR A 61 16.22 4.85 4.13
C THR A 61 16.66 6.26 3.72
N ARG A 62 16.91 7.17 4.66
CA ARG A 62 17.42 8.52 4.38
C ARG A 62 18.95 8.62 4.47
N GLY A 63 19.61 7.56 4.95
CA GLY A 63 21.08 7.56 5.10
C GLY A 63 21.63 8.61 6.06
N SER A 64 20.79 9.15 6.96
CA SER A 64 21.22 10.09 8.00
C SER A 64 21.57 9.33 9.27
N GLU A 65 22.76 8.73 9.27
CA GLU A 65 23.66 8.73 10.43
C GLU A 65 24.69 9.83 10.24
#